data_AF-X1Q5R3-F1
#
_entry.id   AF-X1Q5R3-F1
#
_cell.length_a   1.000
_cell.length_b   1.000
_cell.length_c   1.000
_cell.angle_alpha   90.00
_cell.angle_beta   90.00
_cell.angle_gamma   90.00
#
_symmetry.space_group_name_H-M   'P 1'
#
loop_
_entity.id
_entity.type
_entity.pdbx_description
1 polymer ?
#
loop_
_entity_poly.entity_id
_entity_poly.type
_entity_poly.pdbx_seq_one_letter_code
_entity_poly.pdbx_strand_id
1 'polypeptide(L)'
;WIDHRLMRNGFIQVMTHKDLVLYLFLVLAADRNGVSFYRKEKICETVSLDFNQFEIAKDRLINMKLIAFEGYSVLSPNGYYQVLPIENKAPDYSKQITEKLTDKLFRE
;
A
#
# COMPACT_ATOMS: atom_id res chain seq x y z
N TRP A 1 -2.23 13.58 10.69
CA TRP A 1 -3.34 12.77 11.24
C TRP A 1 -3.42 11.47 10.45
N ILE A 2 -3.91 10.36 11.02
CA ILE A 2 -4.29 9.18 10.23
C ILE A 2 -5.75 9.33 9.84
N ASP A 3 -6.07 9.15 8.57
CA ASP A 3 -7.42 9.38 8.07
C ASP A 3 -8.40 8.32 8.59
N HIS A 4 -9.46 8.75 9.29
CA HIS A 4 -10.51 7.86 9.81
C HIS A 4 -11.20 7.03 8.70
N ARG A 5 -11.13 7.48 7.44
CA ARG A 5 -11.62 6.74 6.28
C ARG A 5 -10.91 5.41 6.10
N LEU A 6 -9.68 5.22 6.60
CA LEU A 6 -9.01 3.93 6.59
C LEU A 6 -9.87 2.84 7.26
N MET A 7 -10.51 3.17 8.37
CA MET A 7 -11.43 2.28 9.08
C MET A 7 -12.82 2.28 8.42
N ARG A 8 -13.41 3.47 8.19
CA ARG A 8 -14.78 3.60 7.67
C ARG A 8 -14.97 2.96 6.29
N ASN A 9 -13.95 3.00 5.44
CA ASN A 9 -14.01 2.51 4.07
C ASN A 9 -13.56 1.04 3.92
N GLY A 10 -13.29 0.36 5.03
CA GLY A 10 -13.05 -1.09 5.04
C GLY A 10 -11.61 -1.54 4.78
N PHE A 11 -10.62 -0.64 4.79
CA PHE A 11 -9.23 -1.00 4.46
C PHE A 11 -8.61 -1.91 5.52
N ILE A 12 -8.92 -1.66 6.81
CA ILE A 12 -8.40 -2.47 7.92
C ILE A 12 -8.70 -3.96 7.74
N GLN A 13 -9.87 -4.29 7.17
CA GLN A 13 -10.33 -5.66 6.99
C GLN A 13 -9.59 -6.41 5.87
N VAL A 14 -9.02 -5.69 4.91
CA VAL A 14 -8.35 -6.28 3.75
C VAL A 14 -6.82 -6.17 3.81
N MET A 15 -6.31 -5.31 4.68
CA MET A 15 -4.89 -5.10 4.93
C MET A 15 -4.30 -6.22 5.80
N THR A 16 -3.08 -6.65 5.46
CA THR A 16 -2.27 -7.48 6.36
C THR A 16 -1.65 -6.63 7.47
N HIS A 17 -1.14 -7.27 8.52
CA HIS A 17 -0.36 -6.56 9.54
C HIS A 17 0.85 -5.80 8.93
N LYS A 18 1.49 -6.37 7.90
CA LYS A 18 2.64 -5.75 7.22
C LYS A 18 2.21 -4.50 6.44
N ASP A 19 1.06 -4.56 5.77
CA ASP A 19 0.46 -3.40 5.09
C ASP A 19 0.19 -2.27 6.10
N LEU A 20 -0.40 -2.60 7.26
CA LEU A 20 -0.74 -1.64 8.30
C LEU A 20 0.48 -0.96 8.89
N VAL A 21 1.51 -1.74 9.25
CA VAL A 21 2.72 -1.20 9.87
C VAL A 21 3.50 -0.34 8.87
N LEU A 22 3.62 -0.76 7.61
CA LEU A 22 4.25 0.04 6.57
C LEU A 22 3.47 1.35 6.31
N TYR A 23 2.15 1.27 6.17
CA TYR A 23 1.33 2.46 5.96
C TYR A 23 1.45 3.45 7.12
N LEU A 24 1.37 2.95 8.37
CA LEU A 24 1.53 3.76 9.56
C LEU A 24 2.89 4.46 9.58
N PHE A 25 3.98 3.73 9.29
CA PHE A 25 5.31 4.33 9.19
C PHE A 25 5.35 5.47 8.16
N LEU A 26 4.81 5.24 6.96
CA LEU A 26 4.81 6.24 5.89
C LEU A 26 3.98 7.48 6.26
N VAL A 27 2.84 7.32 6.93
CA VAL A 27 2.03 8.44 7.43
C VAL A 27 2.77 9.25 8.49
N LEU A 28 3.55 8.60 9.36
CA LEU A 28 4.34 9.28 10.38
C LEU A 28 5.58 9.99 9.80
N ALA A 29 6.20 9.39 8.79
CA ALA A 29 7.41 9.90 8.13
C ALA A 29 7.13 10.94 7.04
N ALA A 30 5.88 11.07 6.60
CA ALA A 30 5.49 12.01 5.55
C ALA A 30 5.63 13.46 5.99
N ASP A 31 6.08 14.31 5.08
CA ASP A 31 6.10 15.76 5.25
C ASP A 31 4.69 16.38 5.16
N ARG A 32 4.62 17.73 5.19
CA ARG A 32 3.36 18.48 5.09
C ARG A 32 2.57 18.23 3.79
N ASN A 33 3.22 17.68 2.76
CA ASN A 33 2.60 17.36 1.47
C ASN A 33 2.27 15.86 1.36
N GLY A 34 2.55 15.06 2.40
CA GLY A 34 2.31 13.62 2.40
C GLY A 34 3.45 12.80 1.80
N VAL A 35 4.64 13.40 1.57
CA VAL A 35 5.77 12.72 0.93
C VAL A 35 6.78 12.22 1.97
N SER A 36 7.19 10.96 1.85
CA SER A 36 8.28 10.36 2.61
C SER A 36 9.45 9.99 1.68
N PHE A 37 10.66 10.33 2.09
CA PHE A 37 11.92 10.05 1.36
C PHE A 37 12.77 8.95 2.03
N TYR A 38 12.19 8.21 2.97
CA TYR A 38 12.91 7.16 3.69
C TYR A 38 13.31 6.03 2.74
N ARG A 39 14.56 5.58 2.87
CA ARG A 39 15.07 4.44 2.10
C ARG A 39 14.47 3.13 2.62
N LYS A 40 14.23 2.19 1.71
CA LYS A 40 13.72 0.84 1.98
C LYS A 40 14.44 0.18 3.14
N GLU A 41 15.77 0.24 3.18
CA GLU A 41 16.58 -0.40 4.21
C GLU A 41 16.22 0.14 5.61
N LYS A 42 16.05 1.46 5.73
CA LYS A 42 15.71 2.10 7.00
C LYS A 42 14.27 1.79 7.42
N ILE A 43 13.36 1.74 6.47
CA ILE A 43 11.97 1.35 6.73
C ILE A 43 11.94 -0.08 7.27
N CYS A 44 12.53 -1.04 6.54
CA CYS A 44 12.61 -2.44 6.91
C CYS A 44 13.20 -2.65 8.31
N GLU A 45 14.32 -1.98 8.63
CA GLU A 45 14.91 -1.99 9.97
C GLU A 45 13.93 -1.48 11.03
N THR A 46 13.27 -0.35 10.78
CA THR A 46 12.43 0.31 11.78
C THR A 46 11.15 -0.47 12.08
N VAL A 47 10.54 -1.07 11.04
CA VAL A 47 9.27 -1.80 11.18
C VAL A 47 9.44 -3.32 11.26
N SER A 48 10.68 -3.81 11.31
CA SER A 48 11.00 -5.23 11.37
C SER A 48 10.37 -6.04 10.22
N LEU A 49 10.46 -5.52 9.00
CA LEU A 49 10.10 -6.24 7.78
C LEU A 49 11.37 -6.71 7.06
N ASP A 50 11.32 -7.92 6.51
CA ASP A 50 12.31 -8.29 5.50
C ASP A 50 12.02 -7.59 4.15
N PHE A 51 12.98 -7.64 3.24
CA PHE A 51 12.87 -6.91 1.96
C PHE A 51 11.75 -7.43 1.06
N ASN A 52 11.40 -8.72 1.14
CA ASN A 52 10.33 -9.29 0.34
C ASN A 52 8.96 -8.91 0.92
N GLN A 53 8.82 -8.97 2.24
CA GLN A 53 7.65 -8.50 2.98
C GLN A 53 7.36 -7.02 2.69
N PHE A 54 8.41 -6.19 2.65
CA PHE A 54 8.30 -4.80 2.27
C PHE A 54 7.77 -4.62 0.85
N GLU A 55 8.34 -5.29 -0.15
CA GLU A 55 7.89 -5.14 -1.54
C GLU A 55 6.42 -5.57 -1.70
N ILE A 56 6.04 -6.71 -1.12
CA ILE A 56 4.65 -7.19 -1.16
C ILE A 56 3.71 -6.18 -0.49
N ALA A 57 4.06 -5.67 0.70
CA ALA A 57 3.23 -4.69 1.40
C ALA A 57 3.13 -3.38 0.62
N LYS A 58 4.25 -2.86 0.08
CA LYS A 58 4.28 -1.66 -0.77
C LYS A 58 3.35 -1.82 -1.96
N ASP A 59 3.47 -2.92 -2.70
CA ASP A 59 2.67 -3.15 -3.90
C ASP A 59 1.18 -3.29 -3.57
N ARG A 60 0.85 -3.93 -2.44
CA ARG A 60 -0.54 -3.99 -1.95
C ARG A 60 -1.08 -2.60 -1.61
N LEU A 61 -0.31 -1.75 -0.94
CA LEU A 61 -0.70 -0.37 -0.62
C LEU A 61 -0.90 0.49 -1.88
N ILE A 62 -0.04 0.32 -2.90
CA ILE A 62 -0.18 0.96 -4.22
C ILE A 62 -1.46 0.49 -4.91
N ASN A 63 -1.70 -0.83 -4.94
CA ASN A 63 -2.90 -1.40 -5.54
C ASN A 63 -4.19 -0.96 -4.85
N MET A 64 -4.15 -0.74 -3.53
CA MET A 64 -5.25 -0.16 -2.75
C MET A 64 -5.37 1.36 -2.89
N LYS A 65 -4.48 2.01 -3.65
CA LYS A 65 -4.39 3.47 -3.84
C LYS A 65 -4.26 4.23 -2.51
N LEU A 66 -3.57 3.64 -1.54
CA LEU A 66 -3.26 4.28 -0.26
C LEU A 66 -1.93 5.03 -0.29
N ILE A 67 -1.01 4.58 -1.16
CA ILE A 67 0.25 5.27 -1.44
C ILE A 67 0.52 5.28 -2.95
N ALA A 68 1.37 6.20 -3.40
CA ALA A 68 2.11 6.09 -4.66
C ALA A 68 3.61 6.01 -4.36
N PHE A 69 4.38 5.46 -5.30
CA PHE A 69 5.84 5.36 -5.21
C PHE A 69 6.46 5.72 -6.55
N GLU A 70 7.51 6.52 -6.52
CA GLU A 70 8.33 6.85 -7.68
C GLU A 70 9.80 6.61 -7.32
N GLY A 71 10.48 5.77 -8.11
CA GLY A 71 11.90 5.49 -7.94
C GLY A 71 12.77 6.67 -8.39
N TYR A 72 13.93 6.86 -7.74
CA TYR A 72 14.87 7.92 -8.18
C TYR A 72 15.45 7.67 -9.58
N SER A 73 15.49 6.41 -10.01
CA SER A 73 15.88 5.97 -11.35
C SER A 73 15.37 4.55 -11.61
N VAL A 74 15.43 4.10 -12.87
CA VAL A 74 15.02 2.75 -13.28
C VAL A 74 15.78 1.64 -12.55
N LEU A 75 16.99 1.91 -12.07
CA LEU A 75 17.85 0.94 -11.37
C LEU A 75 17.84 1.11 -9.85
N SER A 76 17.19 2.17 -9.33
CA SER A 76 17.16 2.46 -7.91
C SER A 76 16.06 1.66 -7.21
N PRO A 77 16.37 0.88 -6.16
CA PRO A 77 15.34 0.26 -5.32
C PRO A 77 14.65 1.29 -4.41
N ASN A 78 15.17 2.52 -4.36
CA ASN A 78 14.73 3.60 -3.50
C ASN A 78 14.10 4.74 -4.31
N GLY A 79 13.23 5.48 -3.65
CA GLY A 79 12.42 6.53 -4.23
C GLY A 79 11.72 7.35 -3.15
N TYR A 80 10.63 8.01 -3.53
CA TYR A 80 9.75 8.70 -2.60
C TYR A 80 8.36 8.07 -2.60
N TYR A 81 7.72 8.11 -1.43
CA TYR A 81 6.39 7.57 -1.18
C TYR A 81 5.44 8.73 -0.94
N GLN A 82 4.34 8.78 -1.68
CA GLN A 82 3.27 9.74 -1.46
C GLN A 82 2.11 9.03 -0.76
N VAL A 83 1.72 9.49 0.43
CA VAL A 83 0.46 9.07 1.05
C VAL A 83 -0.69 9.73 0.28
N LEU A 84 -1.65 8.93 -0.17
CA LEU A 84 -2.77 9.39 -0.99
C LEU A 84 -4.02 9.65 -0.13
N PRO A 85 -4.90 10.59 -0.54
CA PRO A 85 -6.20 10.75 0.08
C PRO A 85 -7.08 9.52 -0.12
N ILE A 86 -7.81 9.12 0.92
CA ILE A 86 -8.70 7.95 0.86
C ILE A 86 -10.04 8.35 0.26
N GLU A 87 -10.17 8.24 -1.06
CA GLU A 87 -11.39 8.64 -1.79
C GLU A 87 -12.37 7.48 -1.99
N ASN A 88 -11.87 6.24 -1.99
CA ASN A 88 -12.64 5.06 -2.38
C ASN A 88 -12.82 4.07 -1.23
N LYS A 89 -13.73 3.10 -1.40
CA LYS A 89 -13.83 1.93 -0.53
C LYS A 89 -12.68 0.96 -0.80
N ALA A 90 -12.33 0.16 0.20
CA ALA A 90 -11.41 -0.94 0.04
C ALA A 90 -11.87 -1.89 -1.08
N PRO A 91 -10.93 -2.53 -1.79
CA PRO A 91 -11.28 -3.48 -2.84
C PRO A 91 -12.07 -4.67 -2.28
N ASP A 92 -13.15 -5.02 -2.95
CA ASP A 92 -13.90 -6.25 -2.69
C ASP A 92 -13.23 -7.41 -3.43
N TYR A 93 -12.24 -8.04 -2.80
CA TYR A 93 -11.48 -9.13 -3.41
C TYR A 93 -12.35 -10.36 -3.71
N SER A 94 -13.38 -10.63 -2.90
CA SER A 94 -14.34 -11.70 -3.17
C SER A 94 -15.05 -11.49 -4.50
N LYS A 95 -15.61 -10.29 -4.69
CA LYS A 95 -16.29 -9.91 -5.93
C LYS A 95 -15.35 -10.00 -7.13
N GLN A 96 -14.12 -9.48 -7.00
CA GLN A 96 -13.12 -9.52 -8.07
C GLN A 96 -12.71 -10.96 -8.45
N ILE A 97 -12.60 -11.86 -7.48
CA ILE A 97 -12.29 -13.27 -7.74
C ILE A 97 -13.46 -13.93 -8.47
N THR A 98 -14.69 -13.73 -7.99
CA THR A 98 -15.88 -14.26 -8.65
C THR A 98 -15.98 -13.78 -10.09
N GLU A 99 -15.84 -12.47 -10.34
CA GLU A 99 -15.85 -11.89 -11.69
C GLU A 99 -14.78 -12.50 -12.60
N LYS A 100 -13.53 -12.62 -12.11
CA LYS A 100 -12.44 -13.24 -12.89
C LYS A 100 -12.68 -14.71 -13.22
N LEU A 101 -13.23 -15.48 -12.28
CA LEU A 101 -13.55 -16.89 -12.50
C LEU A 101 -14.70 -17.04 -13.50
N THR A 102 -15.73 -16.23 -13.36
CA THR A 102 -16.86 -16.14 -14.28
C THR A 102 -16.39 -15.81 -15.69
N ASP A 103 -15.58 -14.76 -15.86
CA ASP A 103 -15.03 -14.37 -17.17
C ASP A 103 -14.20 -15.48 -17.81
N LYS A 104 -13.46 -16.24 -17.01
CA LYS A 104 -12.65 -17.35 -17.52
C LYS A 104 -13.52 -18.53 -17.96
N LEU A 105 -14.58 -18.84 -17.22
CA LEU A 105 -15.52 -19.93 -17.53
C LEU A 105 -16.37 -19.66 -18.78
N PHE A 106 -16.69 -18.40 -19.07
CA PHE A 106 -17.53 -18.02 -20.23
C PHE A 106 -16.72 -17.60 -21.48
N ARG A 107 -15.39 -17.64 -21.42
CA ARG A 107 -14.49 -17.42 -22.58
C ARG A 107 -13.90 -18.73 -23.13
N GLU A 108 -14.21 -19.87 -22.52
CA GLU A 108 -13.99 -21.22 -23.05
C GLU A 108 -15.26 -21.73 -23.75
#